data_AF-A7TCJ7-F1
#
_entry.id   AF-A7TCJ7-F1
#
_cell.length_a   1.000
_cell.length_b   1.000
_cell.length_c   1.000
_cell.angle_alpha   90.00
_cell.angle_beta   90.00
_cell.angle_gamma   90.00
#
_symmetry.space_group_name_H-M   'P 1'
#
loop_
_entity.id
_entity.type
_entity.pdbx_description
1 polymer ?
#
loop_
_entity_poly.entity_id
_entity_poly.type
_entity_poly.pdbx_seq_one_letter_code
_entity_poly.pdbx_strand_id
1 'polypeptide(L)' 'IDVLPEIVDAVQGKLEVYMDGGVTLGTDVFKALALGARAVFLGRAVIWGLACKGEEGVSYILELLREELRKAMWLSG' A
#
# COMPACT_ATOMS: atom_id res chain seq x y z
N ILE A 1 -6.23 5.40 -7.96
CA ILE A 1 -6.52 3.97 -7.67
C ILE A 1 -7.67 3.44 -8.55
N ASP A 2 -8.36 4.32 -9.27
CA ASP A 2 -9.65 4.07 -9.91
C ASP A 2 -9.65 3.00 -11.00
N VAL A 3 -8.50 2.79 -11.67
CA VAL A 3 -8.34 1.77 -12.72
C VAL A 3 -8.05 0.36 -12.18
N LEU A 4 -7.71 0.23 -10.88
CA LEU A 4 -7.34 -1.06 -10.29
C LEU A 4 -8.46 -2.11 -10.40
N PRO A 5 -9.74 -1.79 -10.12
CA PRO A 5 -10.81 -2.79 -10.19
C PRO A 5 -11.03 -3.36 -11.60
N GLU A 6 -10.94 -2.52 -12.63
CA GLU A 6 -11.07 -2.95 -14.04
C GLU A 6 -9.95 -3.93 -14.43
N ILE A 7 -8.73 -3.69 -13.95
CA ILE A 7 -7.58 -4.59 -14.19
C ILE A 7 -7.77 -5.91 -13.43
N VAL A 8 -8.20 -5.86 -12.17
CA VAL A 8 -8.45 -7.06 -11.36
C VAL A 8 -9.54 -7.93 -11.98
N ASP A 9 -10.63 -7.32 -12.44
CA ASP A 9 -11.71 -8.02 -13.15
C ASP A 9 -11.21 -8.69 -14.43
N ALA A 10 -10.41 -7.98 -15.23
CA ALA A 10 -9.84 -8.54 -16.46
C ALA A 10 -8.88 -9.73 -16.20
N VAL A 11 -8.13 -9.71 -15.08
CA VAL A 11 -7.19 -10.78 -14.70
C VAL A 11 -7.91 -12.04 -14.21
N GLN A 12 -9.11 -11.90 -13.63
CA GLN A 12 -9.92 -13.02 -13.13
C GLN A 12 -9.15 -13.97 -12.21
N GLY A 13 -8.25 -13.43 -11.37
CA GLY A 13 -7.45 -14.22 -10.43
C GLY A 13 -6.40 -15.17 -11.04
N LYS A 14 -6.16 -15.09 -12.36
CA LYS A 14 -5.17 -15.94 -13.05
C LYS A 14 -3.73 -15.58 -12.70
N LEU A 15 -3.50 -14.34 -12.26
CA LEU A 15 -2.21 -13.78 -11.86
C LEU A 15 -2.42 -12.84 -10.66
N GLU A 16 -1.37 -12.62 -9.89
CA GLU A 16 -1.38 -11.59 -8.84
C GLU A 16 -1.34 -10.19 -9.47
N VAL A 17 -2.16 -9.28 -8.95
CA VAL A 17 -2.17 -7.86 -9.34
C VAL A 17 -1.54 -7.04 -8.24
N TYR A 18 -0.66 -6.12 -8.58
CA TYR A 18 0.02 -5.22 -7.63
C TYR A 18 -0.26 -3.77 -8.01
N MET A 19 -0.13 -2.83 -7.06
CA MET A 19 -0.37 -1.40 -7.29
C MET A 19 0.71 -0.51 -6.68
N ASP A 20 1.13 0.53 -7.39
CA ASP A 20 1.80 1.73 -6.83
C ASP A 20 1.03 2.97 -7.34
N GLY A 21 1.29 4.13 -6.74
CA GLY A 21 0.79 5.42 -7.17
C GLY A 21 -0.06 6.06 -6.07
N GLY A 22 0.58 6.88 -5.24
CA GLY A 22 -0.12 7.73 -4.27
C GLY A 22 -0.49 7.05 -2.94
N VAL A 23 0.08 5.89 -2.62
CA VAL A 23 -0.09 5.25 -1.31
C VAL A 23 0.69 6.06 -0.26
N THR A 24 -0.03 6.64 0.70
CA THR A 24 0.57 7.47 1.77
C THR A 24 0.07 7.15 3.16
N LEU A 25 -1.10 6.51 3.29
CA LEU A 25 -1.70 6.08 4.55
C LEU A 25 -1.99 4.58 4.54
N GLY A 26 -2.06 3.96 5.73
CA GLY A 26 -2.47 2.56 5.85
C GLY A 26 -3.87 2.26 5.29
N THR A 27 -4.78 3.25 5.28
CA THR A 27 -6.10 3.09 4.65
C THR A 27 -6.05 3.08 3.12
N ASP A 28 -5.01 3.64 2.50
CA ASP A 28 -4.80 3.52 1.04
C ASP A 28 -4.38 2.10 0.69
N VAL A 29 -3.48 1.52 1.50
CA VAL A 29 -3.11 0.10 1.40
C VAL A 29 -4.34 -0.78 1.56
N PHE A 30 -5.14 -0.53 2.61
CA PHE A 30 -6.38 -1.27 2.87
C PHE A 30 -7.35 -1.25 1.69
N LYS A 31 -7.60 -0.06 1.10
CA LYS A 31 -8.46 0.07 -0.09
C LYS A 31 -7.91 -0.68 -1.29
N ALA A 32 -6.60 -0.60 -1.56
CA ALA A 32 -5.99 -1.33 -2.66
C ALA A 32 -6.15 -2.85 -2.51
N LEU A 33 -5.92 -3.37 -1.30
CA LEU A 33 -6.14 -4.79 -1.01
C LEU A 33 -7.62 -5.19 -1.17
N ALA A 34 -8.54 -4.37 -0.65
CA ALA A 34 -9.99 -4.60 -0.78
C ALA A 34 -10.46 -4.58 -2.25
N LEU A 35 -9.81 -3.81 -3.11
CA LEU A 35 -10.07 -3.75 -4.55
C LEU A 35 -9.36 -4.84 -5.35
N GLY A 36 -8.65 -5.75 -4.67
CA GLY A 36 -8.07 -6.96 -5.28
C GLY A 36 -6.58 -6.90 -5.62
N ALA A 37 -5.87 -5.84 -5.22
CA ALA A 37 -4.41 -5.89 -5.24
C ALA A 37 -3.89 -6.91 -4.21
N ARG A 38 -2.83 -7.63 -4.56
CA ARG A 38 -2.10 -8.55 -3.69
C ARG A 38 -1.25 -7.80 -2.67
N ALA A 39 -0.59 -6.75 -3.12
CA ALA A 39 0.23 -5.85 -2.30
C ALA A 39 0.37 -4.50 -3.02
N VAL A 40 0.89 -3.52 -2.28
CA VAL A 40 1.25 -2.21 -2.83
C VAL A 40 2.75 -1.96 -2.74
N PHE A 41 3.26 -1.13 -3.64
CA PHE A 41 4.63 -0.63 -3.61
C PHE A 41 4.66 0.83 -3.18
N LEU A 42 5.84 1.28 -2.71
CA LEU A 42 6.06 2.64 -2.22
C LEU A 42 7.24 3.24 -2.96
N GLY A 43 6.99 4.30 -3.73
CA GLY A 43 8.04 5.11 -4.36
C GLY A 43 8.54 6.23 -3.44
N ARG A 44 7.92 7.42 -3.57
CA ARG A 44 8.37 8.66 -2.91
C ARG A 44 8.47 8.57 -1.39
N ALA A 45 7.56 7.85 -0.73
CA ALA A 45 7.56 7.71 0.73
C ALA A 45 8.88 7.11 1.26
N VAL A 46 9.43 6.11 0.56
CA VAL A 46 10.71 5.49 0.90
C VAL A 46 11.86 6.48 0.70
N ILE A 47 11.86 7.22 -0.41
CA ILE A 47 12.89 8.24 -0.70
C ILE A 47 12.87 9.36 0.35
N TRP A 48 11.68 9.78 0.81
CA TRP A 48 11.55 10.78 1.86
C TRP A 48 12.07 10.27 3.21
N GLY A 49 11.74 9.02 3.58
CA GLY A 49 12.31 8.38 4.77
C GLY A 49 13.84 8.37 4.73
N LEU A 50 14.40 7.95 3.59
CA LEU A 50 15.83 7.93 3.34
C LEU A 50 16.47 9.33 3.46
N ALA A 51 15.86 10.35 2.86
CA ALA A 51 16.38 11.71 2.93
C ALA A 51 16.32 12.32 4.34
N CYS A 52 15.31 11.97 5.13
CA CYS A 52 15.12 12.49 6.47
C CYS A 52 16.07 11.85 7.49
N LYS A 53 16.21 10.52 7.50
CA LYS A 53 16.96 9.78 8.53
C LYS A 53 17.64 8.51 8.02
N GLY A 54 18.02 8.47 6.74
CA GLY A 54 18.69 7.30 6.16
C GLY A 54 17.85 6.03 6.32
N GLU A 55 18.53 4.92 6.64
CA GLU A 55 17.89 3.62 6.89
C GLU A 55 16.81 3.66 7.97
N GLU A 56 17.05 4.38 9.08
CA GLU A 56 16.09 4.51 10.17
C GLU A 56 14.80 5.19 9.71
N GLY A 57 14.92 6.20 8.85
CA GLY A 57 13.75 6.89 8.29
C GLY A 57 12.95 6.03 7.34
N VAL A 58 13.62 5.19 6.52
CA VAL A 58 12.93 4.19 5.68
C VAL A 58 12.19 3.18 6.56
N SER A 59 12.88 2.61 7.55
CA SER A 59 12.30 1.62 8.48
C SER A 59 11.10 2.19 9.23
N TYR A 60 11.19 3.44 9.69
CA TYR A 60 10.11 4.13 10.36
C TYR A 60 8.85 4.28 9.49
N ILE A 61 9.01 4.70 8.23
CA ILE A 61 7.87 4.86 7.31
C ILE A 61 7.18 3.52 7.03
N LEU A 62 7.97 2.45 6.84
CA LEU A 62 7.42 1.11 6.61
C LEU A 62 6.64 0.60 7.83
N GLU A 63 7.18 0.77 9.04
CA GLU A 63 6.51 0.34 10.26
C GLU A 63 5.27 1.18 10.56
N LEU A 64 5.32 2.50 10.30
CA LEU A 64 4.16 3.38 10.45
C LEU A 64 3.00 2.94 9.54
N LEU A 65 3.26 2.73 8.25
CA LEU A 65 2.24 2.27 7.30
C LEU A 65 1.67 0.90 7.68
N ARG A 66 2.52 0.01 8.20
CA ARG A 66 2.10 -1.31 8.70
C ARG A 66 1.14 -1.18 9.88
N GLU A 67 1.46 -0.34 10.86
CA GLU A 67 0.60 -0.13 12.03
C GLU A 67 -0.71 0.57 11.66
N GLU A 68 -0.68 1.51 10.72
CA GLU A 68 -1.89 2.13 10.20
C GLU A 68 -2.78 1.14 9.45
N LEU A 69 -2.20 0.27 8.61
CA LEU A 69 -2.92 -0.80 7.94
C LEU A 69 -3.56 -1.74 8.96
N ARG A 70 -2.78 -2.19 9.96
CA ARG A 70 -3.26 -3.06 11.04
C ARG A 70 -4.43 -2.43 11.80
N LYS A 71 -4.35 -1.13 12.08
CA LYS A 71 -5.43 -0.35 12.71
C LYS A 71 -6.66 -0.26 11.82
N ALA A 72 -6.49 0.01 10.53
CA ALA A 72 -7.60 0.06 9.57
C ALA A 72 -8.32 -1.28 9.49
N MET A 73 -7.57 -2.38 9.40
CA MET A 73 -8.13 -3.74 9.42
C MET A 73 -8.95 -3.97 10.71
N TRP A 74 -8.34 -3.74 11.87
CA TRP A 74 -8.99 -3.96 13.18
C TRP A 74 -10.29 -3.17 13.38
N LEU A 75 -10.37 -1.95 12.83
CA LEU A 75 -11.58 -1.12 12.90
C LEU A 75 -12.64 -1.52 11.86
N SER A 76 -12.27 -2.31 10.86
CA SER A 76 -13.14 -2.71 9.74
C SER A 76 -13.70 -4.13 9.82
N GLY A 77 -13.19 -4.95 10.75
CA GLY A 77 -13.59 -6.35 10.98
C GLY A 77 -12.40 -7.28 11.19
#